data_AF-A0A1W1Z1A4-F1
#
_entry.id   AF-A0A1W1Z1A4-F1
#
_cell.length_a   1.000
_cell.length_b   1.000
_cell.length_c   1.000
_cell.angle_alpha   90.00
_cell.angle_beta   90.00
_cell.angle_gamma   90.00
#
_symmetry.space_group_name_H-M   'P 1'
#
loop_
_entity.id
_entity.type
_entity.pdbx_description
1 polymer ?
#
loop_
_entity_poly.entity_id
_entity_poly.type
_entity_poly.pdbx_seq_one_letter_code
_entity_poly.pdbx_strand_id
1 'polypeptide(L)'
;MTGHYTGGFSSSQYQFNTDGTYRFIDVLASFYTDTKAYKYETGTYTVSGNQLTIKPIKGQNEEWTKVGKTSNGNSDASNRAINETWDTKIKTTARKLETYTYTFSIGKNGDRNALILQRSRRTEREGEGKISYYNEMTGGNPVKLPVGIN
;
A
#
# COMPACT_ATOMS: atom_id res chain seq x y z
N MET A 1 -29.02 9.19 10.71
CA MET A 1 -27.86 9.34 9.80
C MET A 1 -27.26 7.95 9.62
N THR A 2 -27.39 7.34 8.44
CA THR A 2 -26.84 6.01 8.15
C THR A 2 -25.40 6.18 7.66
N GLY A 3 -24.43 5.98 8.55
CA GLY A 3 -23.01 6.04 8.18
C GLY A 3 -22.68 4.94 7.18
N HIS A 4 -22.04 5.31 6.07
CA HIS A 4 -21.47 4.33 5.15
C HIS A 4 -20.22 3.73 5.79
N TYR A 5 -20.36 2.57 6.42
CA TYR A 5 -19.20 1.82 6.93
C TYR A 5 -18.53 1.10 5.76
N THR A 6 -17.26 1.38 5.50
CA THR A 6 -16.54 0.67 4.42
C THR A 6 -16.29 -0.76 4.85
N GLY A 7 -16.58 -1.71 3.96
CA GLY A 7 -16.26 -3.12 4.18
C GLY A 7 -14.76 -3.38 4.29
N GLY A 8 -13.91 -2.45 3.83
CA GLY A 8 -12.46 -2.61 3.74
C GLY A 8 -11.64 -1.44 4.30
N PHE A 9 -10.44 -1.76 4.80
CA PHE A 9 -9.33 -0.83 5.04
C PHE A 9 -8.24 -1.15 4.01
N SER A 10 -7.77 -0.14 3.29
CA SER A 10 -6.66 -0.28 2.34
C SER A 10 -5.65 0.84 2.50
N SER A 11 -4.38 0.52 2.43
CA SER A 11 -3.30 1.50 2.39
C SER A 11 -2.18 1.02 1.48
N SER A 12 -1.84 1.83 0.49
CA SER A 12 -0.73 1.58 -0.42
C SER A 12 0.26 2.75 -0.35
N GLN A 13 1.54 2.45 -0.15
CA GLN A 13 2.54 3.48 0.17
C GLN A 13 3.84 3.20 -0.56
N TYR A 14 4.41 4.26 -1.13
CA TYR A 14 5.78 4.28 -1.60
C TYR A 14 6.66 5.03 -0.61
N GLN A 15 7.88 4.51 -0.42
CA GLN A 15 8.98 5.21 0.20
C GLN A 15 10.16 5.17 -0.76
N PHE A 16 10.60 6.34 -1.20
CA PHE A 16 11.79 6.52 -2.04
C PHE A 16 12.95 6.96 -1.18
N ASN A 17 14.06 6.23 -1.22
CA ASN A 17 15.25 6.51 -0.43
C ASN A 17 16.29 7.25 -1.28
N THR A 18 17.11 8.09 -0.65
CA THR A 18 18.12 8.92 -1.35
C THR A 18 19.22 8.11 -2.04
N ASP A 19 19.39 6.84 -1.69
CA ASP A 19 20.34 5.90 -2.30
C ASP A 19 19.81 5.27 -3.61
N GLY A 20 18.65 5.70 -4.09
CA GLY A 20 18.03 5.17 -5.31
C GLY A 20 17.26 3.86 -5.10
N THR A 21 17.07 3.42 -3.85
CA THR A 21 16.19 2.30 -3.52
C THR A 21 14.77 2.76 -3.19
N TYR A 22 13.80 1.85 -3.31
CA TYR A 22 12.44 2.11 -2.88
C TYR A 22 11.87 0.93 -2.10
N ARG A 23 10.83 1.22 -1.32
CA ARG A 23 9.91 0.25 -0.74
C ARG A 23 8.49 0.60 -1.14
N PHE A 24 7.74 -0.39 -1.58
CA PHE A 24 6.30 -0.31 -1.77
C PHE A 24 5.62 -1.30 -0.84
N ILE A 25 4.54 -0.86 -0.21
CA ILE A 25 3.65 -1.70 0.60
C ILE A 25 2.20 -1.49 0.18
N ASP A 26 1.41 -2.55 0.27
CA ASP A 26 -0.03 -2.56 0.10
C ASP A 26 -0.66 -3.44 1.17
N VAL A 27 -1.52 -2.85 2.00
CA VAL A 27 -2.24 -3.54 3.06
C VAL A 27 -3.72 -3.47 2.79
N LEU A 28 -4.39 -4.62 2.86
CA LEU A 28 -5.84 -4.73 2.72
C LEU A 28 -6.39 -5.55 3.88
N ALA A 29 -7.43 -5.03 4.53
CA ALA A 29 -8.22 -5.75 5.52
C ALA A 29 -9.70 -5.63 5.16
N SER A 30 -10.46 -6.70 5.31
CA SER A 30 -11.93 -6.70 5.13
C SER A 30 -12.61 -6.99 6.45
N PHE A 31 -13.71 -6.31 6.76
CA PHE A 31 -14.48 -6.53 7.99
C PHE A 31 -15.01 -7.98 8.05
N TYR A 32 -15.28 -8.55 6.87
CA TYR A 32 -15.83 -9.89 6.69
C TYR A 32 -14.79 -11.01 6.83
N THR A 33 -13.51 -10.69 7.00
CA THR A 33 -12.44 -11.67 7.11
C THR A 33 -11.70 -11.51 8.43
N ASP A 34 -11.22 -12.62 8.97
CA ASP A 34 -10.33 -12.64 10.15
C ASP A 34 -8.86 -12.40 9.76
N THR A 35 -8.58 -12.21 8.48
CA THR A 35 -7.23 -12.05 7.90
C THR A 35 -7.03 -10.69 7.24
N LYS A 36 -5.76 -10.33 7.05
CA LYS A 36 -5.26 -9.16 6.33
C LYS A 36 -4.22 -9.59 5.30
N ALA A 37 -4.30 -8.99 4.12
CA ALA A 37 -3.28 -9.14 3.10
C ALA A 37 -2.22 -8.06 3.27
N TYR A 38 -0.96 -8.47 3.23
CA TYR A 38 0.20 -7.59 3.16
C TYR A 38 0.99 -7.92 1.90
N LYS A 39 1.14 -6.97 0.99
CA LYS A 39 1.98 -7.14 -0.20
C LYS A 39 3.08 -6.12 -0.15
N TYR A 40 4.28 -6.53 -0.49
CA TYR A 40 5.41 -5.62 -0.51
C TYR A 40 6.39 -5.94 -1.61
N GLU A 41 7.13 -4.93 -1.99
CA GLU A 41 8.30 -5.05 -2.84
C GLU A 41 9.32 -3.97 -2.53
N THR A 42 10.58 -4.29 -2.81
CA THR A 42 11.67 -3.33 -2.75
C THR A 42 12.56 -3.53 -3.97
N GLY A 43 13.20 -2.46 -4.40
CA GLY A 43 14.15 -2.51 -5.49
C GLY A 43 14.79 -1.15 -5.69
N THR A 44 15.10 -0.83 -6.93
CA THR A 44 15.64 0.48 -7.29
C THR A 44 14.65 1.31 -8.08
N TYR A 45 14.83 2.61 -8.04
CA TYR A 45 14.09 3.54 -8.88
C TYR A 45 15.05 4.51 -9.58
N THR A 46 14.61 5.03 -10.72
CA THR A 46 15.29 6.12 -11.41
C THR A 46 14.27 7.15 -11.88
N VAL A 47 14.69 8.41 -11.90
CA VAL A 47 13.89 9.54 -12.40
C VAL A 47 14.62 10.16 -13.58
N SER A 48 13.91 10.35 -14.69
CA SER A 48 14.40 11.06 -15.88
C SER A 48 13.30 11.96 -16.42
N GLY A 49 13.45 13.27 -16.21
CA GLY A 49 12.36 14.23 -16.47
C GLY A 49 11.11 13.88 -15.66
N ASN A 50 9.98 13.72 -16.35
CA ASN A 50 8.70 13.30 -15.76
C ASN A 50 8.48 11.79 -15.80
N GLN A 51 9.53 10.99 -16.00
CA GLN A 51 9.45 9.53 -16.00
C GLN A 51 10.07 8.95 -14.74
N LEU A 52 9.31 8.11 -14.04
CA LEU A 52 9.74 7.34 -12.87
C LEU A 52 9.78 5.87 -13.26
N THR A 53 10.96 5.27 -13.27
CA THR A 53 11.12 3.84 -13.51
C THR A 53 11.30 3.11 -12.18
N ILE A 54 10.46 2.11 -11.95
CA ILE A 54 10.49 1.23 -10.78
C ILE A 54 11.02 -0.13 -11.22
N LYS A 55 12.08 -0.63 -10.58
CA LYS A 55 12.70 -1.93 -10.84
C LYS A 55 12.72 -2.77 -9.57
N PRO A 56 11.68 -3.58 -9.31
CA PRO A 56 11.64 -4.46 -8.15
C PRO A 56 12.77 -5.51 -8.20
N ILE A 57 13.36 -5.80 -7.05
CA ILE A 57 14.39 -6.83 -6.88
C ILE A 57 13.84 -7.99 -6.04
N LYS A 58 13.07 -7.67 -4.99
CA LYS A 58 12.43 -8.64 -4.10
C LYS A 58 11.02 -8.18 -3.72
N GLY A 59 10.15 -9.12 -3.41
CA GLY A 59 8.79 -8.84 -2.94
C GLY A 59 7.99 -10.11 -2.73
N GLN A 60 6.98 -10.04 -1.86
CA GLN A 60 6.11 -11.16 -1.52
C GLN A 60 4.69 -10.68 -1.26
N ASN A 61 3.73 -11.59 -1.37
CA ASN A 61 2.40 -11.40 -0.81
C ASN A 61 2.26 -12.31 0.40
N GLU A 62 1.80 -11.74 1.49
CA GLU A 62 1.59 -12.40 2.77
C GLU A 62 0.14 -12.26 3.23
N GLU A 63 -0.31 -13.23 4.00
CA GLU A 63 -1.59 -13.18 4.70
C GLU A 63 -1.35 -13.36 6.19
N TRP A 64 -2.01 -12.53 6.99
CA TRP A 64 -1.83 -12.43 8.44
C TRP A 64 -3.18 -12.45 9.16
N THR A 65 -3.25 -13.06 10.34
CA THR A 65 -4.43 -12.95 11.22
C THR A 65 -4.53 -11.57 11.86
N LYS A 66 -5.76 -11.18 12.24
CA LYS A 66 -6.04 -9.98 13.02
C LYS A 66 -6.05 -10.28 14.52
N VAL A 67 -5.62 -9.31 15.32
CA VAL A 67 -5.79 -9.33 16.79
C VAL A 67 -7.23 -8.90 17.14
N GLY A 68 -8.22 -9.69 16.71
CA GLY A 68 -9.64 -9.44 16.95
C GLY A 68 -10.47 -9.16 15.69
N LYS A 69 -11.77 -8.94 15.90
CA LYS A 69 -12.75 -8.66 14.84
C LYS A 69 -13.21 -7.22 14.92
N THR A 70 -13.22 -6.55 13.77
CA THR A 70 -13.89 -5.25 13.63
C THR A 70 -15.40 -5.43 13.86
N SER A 71 -16.08 -4.45 14.44
CA SER A 71 -17.49 -4.57 14.86
C SER A 71 -18.49 -3.76 14.01
N ASN A 72 -18.02 -2.77 13.23
CA ASN A 72 -18.87 -1.86 12.45
C ASN A 72 -18.16 -1.34 11.17
N GLY A 73 -17.64 -2.26 10.35
CA GLY A 73 -16.83 -1.91 9.18
C GLY A 73 -15.44 -1.36 9.53
N ASN A 74 -14.59 -1.20 8.52
CA ASN A 74 -13.18 -0.86 8.69
C ASN A 74 -12.89 0.64 8.81
N SER A 75 -13.83 1.49 8.36
CA SER A 75 -13.72 2.95 8.44
C SER A 75 -14.04 3.51 9.83
N ASP A 76 -14.53 2.68 10.75
CA ASP A 76 -14.78 3.10 12.12
C ASP A 76 -13.46 3.41 12.84
N ALA A 77 -13.36 4.61 13.43
CA ALA A 77 -12.13 5.08 14.07
C ALA A 77 -11.67 4.17 15.21
N SER A 78 -12.59 3.48 15.89
CA SER A 78 -12.27 2.52 16.96
C SER A 78 -11.65 1.22 16.45
N ASN A 79 -11.87 0.88 15.17
CA ASN A 79 -11.29 -0.30 14.52
C ASN A 79 -9.85 -0.08 14.01
N ARG A 80 -9.31 1.14 14.16
CA ARG A 80 -7.94 1.47 13.75
C ARG A 80 -6.90 0.57 14.41
N ALA A 81 -7.04 0.29 15.71
CA ALA A 81 -6.09 -0.56 16.44
C ALA A 81 -6.01 -1.96 15.80
N ILE A 82 -7.15 -2.59 15.53
CA ILE A 82 -7.24 -3.92 14.90
C ILE A 82 -6.60 -3.91 13.49
N ASN A 83 -6.84 -2.84 12.72
CA ASN A 83 -6.28 -2.70 11.39
C ASN A 83 -4.76 -2.46 11.39
N GLU A 84 -4.23 -1.85 12.44
CA GLU A 84 -2.79 -1.60 12.62
C GLU A 84 -2.02 -2.73 13.34
N THR A 85 -2.70 -3.65 14.03
CA THR A 85 -2.06 -4.75 14.78
C THR A 85 -1.97 -6.03 13.95
N TRP A 86 -0.83 -6.68 13.96
CA TRP A 86 -0.59 -7.93 13.26
C TRP A 86 -0.43 -9.06 14.27
N ASP A 87 -0.95 -10.23 13.93
CA ASP A 87 -0.80 -11.42 14.76
C ASP A 87 0.10 -12.44 14.05
N THR A 88 -0.46 -13.50 13.48
CA THR A 88 0.30 -14.62 12.93
C THR A 88 0.31 -14.56 11.41
N LYS A 89 1.50 -14.70 10.81
CA LYS A 89 1.62 -14.93 9.37
C LYS A 89 1.17 -16.34 9.03
N ILE A 90 0.12 -16.45 8.23
CA ILE A 90 -0.47 -17.74 7.85
C ILE A 90 -0.05 -18.20 6.45
N LYS A 91 0.36 -17.26 5.58
CA LYS A 91 0.71 -17.60 4.20
C LYS A 91 1.71 -16.62 3.63
N THR A 92 2.62 -17.13 2.81
CA THR A 92 3.51 -16.36 1.95
C THR A 92 3.44 -16.94 0.54
N THR A 93 3.35 -16.06 -0.46
CA THR A 93 3.36 -16.43 -1.88
C THR A 93 4.29 -15.48 -2.65
N ALA A 94 4.85 -16.01 -3.74
CA ALA A 94 5.67 -15.20 -4.63
C ALA A 94 4.85 -14.06 -5.23
N ARG A 95 5.41 -12.85 -5.21
CA ARG A 95 4.85 -11.69 -5.89
C ARG A 95 5.46 -11.60 -7.29
N LYS A 96 4.62 -11.34 -8.30
CA LYS A 96 5.11 -11.02 -9.63
C LYS A 96 5.81 -9.66 -9.59
N LEU A 97 7.13 -9.65 -9.82
CA LEU A 97 7.95 -8.45 -9.83
C LEU A 97 7.96 -7.85 -11.23
N GLU A 98 7.41 -6.65 -11.37
CA GLU A 98 7.24 -5.98 -12.67
C GLU A 98 8.02 -4.66 -12.71
N THR A 99 9.01 -4.59 -13.60
CA THR A 99 9.64 -3.31 -13.96
C THR A 99 8.65 -2.48 -14.76
N TYR A 100 8.48 -1.21 -14.38
CA TYR A 100 7.55 -0.31 -15.04
C TYR A 100 8.03 1.13 -15.02
N THR A 101 7.80 1.86 -16.12
CA THR A 101 8.08 3.29 -16.23
C THR A 101 6.76 4.06 -16.27
N TYR A 102 6.54 4.87 -15.24
CA TYR A 102 5.37 5.74 -15.10
C TYR A 102 5.70 7.13 -15.63
N THR A 103 4.72 7.78 -16.25
CA THR A 103 4.72 9.26 -16.27
C THR A 103 4.23 9.72 -14.91
N PHE A 104 5.03 10.53 -14.21
CA PHE A 104 4.66 11.03 -12.89
C PHE A 104 4.52 12.54 -12.86
N SER A 105 3.73 13.01 -11.90
CA SER A 105 3.68 14.40 -11.49
C SER A 105 3.46 14.49 -9.99
N ILE A 106 3.83 15.62 -9.39
CA ILE A 106 3.46 15.95 -8.01
C ILE A 106 2.32 16.95 -8.09
N GLY A 107 1.22 16.66 -7.40
CA GLY A 107 0.02 17.48 -7.43
C GLY A 107 -0.81 17.34 -6.17
N LYS A 108 -2.08 17.75 -6.26
CA LYS A 108 -3.04 17.63 -5.17
C LYS A 108 -3.99 16.45 -5.37
N ASN A 109 -4.32 15.79 -4.27
CA ASN A 109 -5.41 14.82 -4.17
C ASN A 109 -6.25 15.19 -2.94
N GLY A 110 -7.33 15.95 -3.17
CA GLY A 110 -7.96 16.74 -2.12
C GLY A 110 -6.98 17.77 -1.54
N ASP A 111 -6.94 17.88 -0.22
CA ASP A 111 -6.08 18.85 0.48
C ASP A 111 -4.61 18.41 0.60
N ARG A 112 -4.29 17.17 0.22
CA ARG A 112 -2.96 16.58 0.38
C ARG A 112 -2.14 16.66 -0.89
N ASN A 113 -0.83 16.83 -0.73
CA ASN A 113 0.11 16.58 -1.82
C ASN A 113 0.10 15.08 -2.15
N ALA A 114 0.28 14.74 -3.42
CA ALA A 114 0.33 13.37 -3.88
C ALA A 114 1.33 13.19 -5.01
N LEU A 115 1.99 12.03 -5.01
CA LEU A 115 2.62 11.47 -6.19
C LEU A 115 1.52 10.88 -7.08
N ILE A 116 1.40 11.41 -8.30
CA ILE A 116 0.42 10.96 -9.29
C ILE A 116 1.16 10.13 -10.32
N LEU A 117 0.85 8.84 -10.39
CA LEU A 117 1.46 7.90 -11.34
C LEU A 117 0.48 7.54 -12.45
N GLN A 118 0.85 7.88 -13.69
CA GLN A 118 0.11 7.51 -14.88
C GLN A 118 0.74 6.27 -15.53
N ARG A 119 -0.10 5.36 -16.00
CA ARG A 119 0.29 4.08 -16.62
C ARG A 119 -0.58 3.77 -17.84
N SER A 120 0.01 3.08 -18.81
CA SER A 120 -0.64 2.65 -20.06
C SER A 120 -1.21 1.23 -19.99
N ARG A 121 -0.77 0.42 -19.01
CA ARG A 121 -1.28 -0.94 -18.75
C ARG A 121 -1.41 -1.22 -17.25
N ARG A 122 -2.20 -2.24 -16.94
CA ARG A 122 -2.32 -2.84 -15.60
C ARG A 122 -0.94 -3.28 -15.07
N THR A 123 -0.74 -3.12 -13.76
CA THR A 123 0.41 -3.68 -13.02
C THR A 123 -0.11 -4.46 -11.82
N GLU A 124 0.75 -5.30 -11.25
CA GLU A 124 0.42 -6.03 -10.02
C GLU A 124 0.40 -5.16 -8.76
N ARG A 125 0.95 -3.94 -8.82
CA ARG A 125 0.93 -2.97 -7.73
C ARG A 125 -0.35 -2.15 -7.69
N GLU A 126 -0.76 -1.64 -8.85
CA GLU A 126 -1.85 -0.69 -8.94
C GLU A 126 -3.16 -1.29 -9.46
N GLY A 127 -3.12 -2.54 -9.93
CA GLY A 127 -4.28 -3.22 -10.50
C GLY A 127 -4.80 -2.50 -11.74
N GLU A 128 -6.11 -2.56 -11.91
CA GLU A 128 -6.80 -1.88 -13.01
C GLU A 128 -6.77 -0.35 -12.85
N GLY A 129 -6.83 0.37 -13.98
CA GLY A 129 -6.84 1.83 -14.01
C GLY A 129 -5.61 2.45 -14.66
N LYS A 130 -5.71 3.74 -14.97
CA LYS A 130 -4.67 4.49 -15.70
C LYS A 130 -3.88 5.45 -14.80
N ILE A 131 -4.41 5.78 -13.63
CA ILE A 131 -3.81 6.76 -12.71
C ILE A 131 -3.89 6.21 -11.28
N SER A 132 -2.82 6.36 -10.52
CA SER A 132 -2.79 6.13 -9.08
C SER A 132 -2.31 7.37 -8.35
N TYR A 133 -2.86 7.60 -7.15
CA TYR A 133 -2.52 8.71 -6.27
C TYR A 133 -1.93 8.16 -4.98
N TYR A 134 -0.71 8.59 -4.66
CA TYR A 134 -0.04 8.25 -3.41
C TYR A 134 0.14 9.53 -2.60
N ASN A 135 -0.73 9.72 -1.62
CA ASN A 135 -0.71 10.90 -0.78
C ASN A 135 0.56 10.95 0.06
N GLU A 136 1.16 12.14 0.16
CA GLU A 136 2.24 12.43 1.07
C GLU A 136 1.79 12.17 2.52
N MET A 137 2.66 11.56 3.30
CA MET A 137 2.42 11.28 4.71
C MET A 137 3.17 12.30 5.57
N THR A 138 2.59 13.49 5.72
CA THR A 138 3.08 14.49 6.69
C THR A 138 2.80 14.00 8.13
N GLY A 139 3.84 13.82 8.95
CA GLY A 139 3.71 13.49 10.37
C GLY A 139 3.88 12.02 10.77
N GLY A 140 4.36 11.15 9.89
CA GLY A 140 5.00 9.90 10.31
C GLY A 140 4.08 8.80 10.86
N ASN A 141 2.88 8.61 10.31
CA ASN A 141 2.12 7.38 10.52
C ASN A 141 2.20 6.47 9.28
N PRO A 142 3.38 5.91 8.93
CA PRO A 142 3.43 4.81 7.98
C PRO A 142 2.56 3.67 8.53
N VAL A 143 2.07 2.80 7.65
CA VAL A 143 1.39 1.59 8.12
C VAL A 143 2.34 0.87 9.06
N LYS A 144 1.89 0.62 10.30
CA LYS A 144 2.65 -0.22 11.23
C LYS A 144 2.78 -1.58 10.59
N LEU A 145 4.01 -2.06 10.41
CA LEU A 145 4.27 -3.38 9.83
C LEU A 145 4.41 -4.42 10.95
N PRO A 146 4.23 -5.72 10.65
CA PRO A 146 4.55 -6.77 11.59
C PRO A 146 6.01 -6.69 12.04
N VAL A 147 6.28 -7.16 13.26
CA VAL A 147 7.64 -7.24 13.80
C VAL A 147 8.51 -8.12 12.89
N GLY A 148 9.72 -7.65 12.58
CA GLY A 148 10.68 -8.38 11.73
C GLY A 148 10.57 -8.07 10.23
N ILE A 149 9.69 -7.14 9.83
CA ILE A 149 9.60 -6.65 8.44
C ILE A 149 10.15 -5.23 8.39
N ASN A 150 11.26 -5.06 7.65
CA ASN A 150 11.89 -3.77 7.34
C ASN A 150 11.50 -3.29 5.95
#